data_AF-A0AAJ2AXT5-F1
#
_entry.id   AF-A0AAJ2AXT5-F1
#
_cell.length_a   1.000
_cell.length_b   1.000
_cell.length_c   1.000
_cell.angle_alpha   90.00
_cell.angle_beta   90.00
_cell.angle_gamma   90.00
#
_symmetry.space_group_name_H-M   'P 1'
#
loop_
_entity.id
_entity.type
_entity.pdbx_description
1 polymer ?
#
loop_
_entity_poly.entity_id
_entity_poly.type
_entity_poly.pdbx_seq_one_letter_code
_entity_poly.pdbx_strand_id
1 'polypeptide(L)'
;MNKRTAPLAVIALSVAALLTLPAAPALAQDSAASTPKQVRKAERKQARAKKNAELKQLEQNGYNPSGEQTNYPQNLQNAQAKINAKKAGQPAPASAP
;
A
#
# COMPACT_ATOMS: atom_id res chain seq x y z
N MET A 1 37.42 19.55 -8.21
CA MET A 1 37.78 18.71 -7.05
C MET A 1 37.86 19.64 -5.83
N ASN A 2 37.26 19.33 -4.68
CA ASN A 2 38.03 18.89 -3.52
C ASN A 2 37.14 18.44 -2.33
N LYS A 3 37.30 17.16 -2.00
CA LYS A 3 37.40 16.51 -0.66
C LYS A 3 36.15 16.45 0.24
N ARG A 4 35.49 15.28 0.15
CA ARG A 4 34.62 14.70 1.18
C ARG A 4 35.48 14.24 2.36
N THR A 5 35.15 14.67 3.57
CA THR A 5 35.72 14.10 4.80
C THR A 5 34.61 13.89 5.81
N ALA A 6 34.12 12.66 5.87
CA ALA A 6 33.33 12.14 6.97
C ALA A 6 34.28 11.53 8.00
N PRO A 7 34.11 11.77 9.32
CA PRO A 7 34.71 10.91 10.32
C PRO A 7 33.74 9.75 10.62
N LEU A 8 34.12 8.57 10.13
CA LEU A 8 33.75 7.29 10.71
C LEU A 8 34.31 7.23 12.14
N ALA A 9 33.44 7.26 13.14
CA ALA A 9 33.79 6.83 14.49
C ALA A 9 33.15 5.47 14.72
N VAL A 10 33.99 4.44 14.66
CA VAL A 10 33.66 3.05 14.98
C VAL A 10 34.02 2.82 16.46
N ILE A 11 33.31 1.87 17.07
CA ILE A 11 33.69 1.05 18.24
C ILE A 11 33.39 1.65 19.62
N ALA A 12 32.37 1.08 20.28
CA ALA A 12 32.56 0.42 21.58
C ALA A 12 31.38 -0.53 21.86
N LEU A 13 31.65 -1.82 21.75
CA LEU A 13 30.83 -2.91 22.26
C LEU A 13 30.96 -2.90 23.79
N SER A 14 29.85 -2.90 24.54
CA SER A 14 29.85 -3.25 25.96
C SER A 14 28.52 -3.90 26.32
N VAL A 15 28.57 -5.21 26.53
CA VAL A 15 27.54 -6.04 27.15
C VAL A 15 27.94 -6.21 28.61
N ALA A 16 27.08 -5.82 29.55
CA ALA A 16 26.78 -6.53 30.82
C ALA A 16 26.16 -5.58 31.87
N ALA A 17 24.90 -5.87 32.19
CA ALA A 17 24.27 -5.89 33.51
C ALA A 17 24.63 -4.82 34.58
N LEU A 18 23.63 -4.06 35.04
CA LEU A 18 23.08 -4.18 36.41
C LEU A 18 21.87 -3.26 36.62
N LEU A 19 20.89 -3.76 37.37
CA LEU A 19 19.60 -3.17 37.71
C LEU A 19 19.75 -1.80 38.41
N THR A 20 19.29 -0.73 37.75
CA THR A 20 18.75 0.47 38.41
C THR A 20 17.65 1.06 37.50
N LEU A 21 16.40 1.06 37.97
CA LEU A 21 15.32 1.81 37.33
C LEU A 21 15.38 3.26 37.81
N PRO A 22 15.66 4.25 36.96
CA PRO A 22 15.00 5.54 37.09
C PRO A 22 13.64 5.40 36.42
N ALA A 23 12.58 5.78 37.13
CA ALA A 23 11.27 5.97 36.56
C ALA A 23 11.35 7.06 35.48
N ALA A 24 11.68 6.67 34.25
CA ALA A 24 11.46 7.51 33.08
C ALA A 24 9.95 7.54 32.86
N PRO A 25 9.32 8.71 32.65
CA PRO A 25 8.02 8.71 32.02
C PRO A 25 8.24 8.05 30.67
N ALA A 26 7.76 6.82 30.51
CA ALA A 26 7.59 6.24 29.20
C ALA A 26 6.73 7.24 28.44
N LEU A 27 7.37 8.06 27.61
CA LEU A 27 6.70 8.89 26.63
C LEU A 27 5.73 7.94 25.98
N ALA A 28 4.45 8.25 26.22
CA ALA A 28 3.33 7.49 25.73
C ALA A 28 3.68 7.06 24.32
N GLN A 29 3.63 5.76 24.06
CA GLN A 29 3.48 5.30 22.70
C GLN A 29 2.25 6.06 22.21
N ASP A 30 2.48 7.12 21.45
CA ASP A 30 1.48 7.89 20.76
C ASP A 30 0.99 6.95 19.64
N SER A 31 0.28 5.91 20.07
CA SER A 31 -0.65 5.15 19.28
C SER A 31 -1.70 6.17 18.93
N ALA A 32 -1.40 6.95 17.89
CA ALA A 32 -2.20 8.06 17.43
C ALA A 32 -3.65 7.60 17.40
N ALA A 33 -4.40 7.97 18.45
CA ALA A 33 -5.77 7.55 18.62
C ALA A 33 -6.52 8.20 17.48
N SER A 34 -6.73 7.42 16.42
CA SER A 34 -7.39 7.91 15.22
C SER A 34 -8.80 8.24 15.63
N THR A 35 -9.14 9.53 15.64
CA THR A 35 -10.50 9.96 15.90
C THR A 35 -11.44 9.21 14.95
N PRO A 36 -12.70 8.93 15.33
CA PRO A 36 -13.64 8.24 14.44
C PRO A 36 -13.72 8.86 13.04
N LYS A 37 -13.54 10.19 12.94
CA LYS A 37 -13.46 10.92 11.67
C LYS A 37 -12.23 10.52 10.81
N GLN A 38 -11.06 10.32 11.42
CA GLN A 38 -9.84 9.88 10.72
C GLN A 38 -9.96 8.44 10.22
N VAL A 39 -10.53 7.53 11.02
CA VAL A 39 -10.79 6.14 10.61
C VAL A 39 -11.74 6.12 9.40
N ARG A 40 -12.87 6.83 9.48
CA ARG A 40 -13.82 6.95 8.37
C ARG A 40 -13.18 7.54 7.11
N LYS A 41 -12.26 8.49 7.23
CA LYS A 41 -11.51 9.04 6.09
C LYS A 41 -10.59 7.99 5.46
N ALA A 42 -9.88 7.22 6.28
CA ALA A 42 -9.01 6.15 5.81
C ALA A 42 -9.82 5.06 5.07
N GLU A 43 -10.95 4.62 5.65
CA GLU A 43 -11.86 3.64 5.03
C GLU A 43 -12.36 4.13 3.66
N ARG A 44 -12.82 5.38 3.55
CA ARG A 44 -13.26 5.95 2.26
C ARG A 44 -12.14 6.00 1.24
N LYS A 45 -10.91 6.34 1.67
CA LYS A 45 -9.75 6.38 0.77
C LYS A 45 -9.41 4.99 0.25
N GLN A 46 -9.43 3.98 1.12
CA GLN A 46 -9.22 2.58 0.73
C GLN A 46 -10.31 2.09 -0.22
N ALA A 47 -11.59 2.40 0.05
CA ALA A 47 -12.70 2.04 -0.83
C ALA A 47 -12.55 2.67 -2.23
N ARG A 48 -12.18 3.95 -2.31
CA ARG A 48 -11.90 4.62 -3.58
C ARG A 48 -10.71 4.01 -4.31
N ALA A 49 -9.64 3.65 -3.58
CA ALA A 49 -8.48 3.02 -4.19
C ALA A 49 -8.84 1.67 -4.84
N LYS A 50 -9.65 0.84 -4.16
CA LYS A 50 -10.16 -0.43 -4.71
C LYS A 50 -10.99 -0.20 -5.96
N LYS A 51 -12.00 0.67 -5.90
CA LYS A 51 -12.87 1.01 -7.04
C LYS A 51 -12.10 1.58 -8.22
N ASN A 52 -11.10 2.42 -7.96
CA ASN A 52 -10.26 3.00 -9.02
C ASN A 52 -9.32 1.98 -9.64
N ALA A 53 -8.83 0.99 -8.87
CA ALA A 53 -8.02 -0.09 -9.41
C ALA A 53 -8.83 -0.96 -10.38
N GLU A 54 -10.06 -1.34 -10.00
CA GLU A 54 -10.98 -2.09 -10.86
C GLU A 54 -11.35 -1.30 -12.13
N LEU A 55 -11.67 -0.01 -11.98
CA LEU A 55 -11.93 0.85 -13.14
C LEU A 55 -10.75 0.94 -14.09
N LYS A 56 -9.52 1.11 -13.57
CA LYS A 56 -8.32 1.12 -14.41
C LYS A 56 -8.12 -0.20 -15.15
N GLN A 57 -8.42 -1.34 -14.53
CA GLN A 57 -8.36 -2.63 -15.22
C GLN A 57 -9.37 -2.68 -16.37
N LEU A 58 -10.59 -2.21 -16.15
CA LEU A 58 -11.60 -2.16 -17.21
C LEU A 58 -11.18 -1.20 -18.35
N GLU A 59 -10.67 -0.02 -18.02
CA GLU A 59 -10.14 0.98 -18.97
C GLU A 59 -8.99 0.42 -19.81
N GLN A 60 -8.02 -0.25 -19.19
CA GLN A 60 -6.92 -0.92 -19.89
C GLN A 60 -7.39 -2.00 -20.86
N ASN A 61 -8.56 -2.59 -20.64
CA ASN A 61 -9.12 -3.63 -21.50
C ASN A 61 -10.16 -3.08 -22.51
N GLY A 62 -10.36 -1.76 -22.54
CA GLY A 62 -11.16 -1.04 -23.56
C GLY A 62 -12.48 -0.46 -23.08
N TYR A 63 -12.76 -0.46 -21.77
CA TYR A 63 -13.97 0.13 -21.21
C TYR A 63 -13.72 1.54 -20.65
N ASN A 64 -14.25 2.57 -21.30
CA ASN A 64 -14.17 3.95 -20.81
C ASN A 64 -15.56 4.45 -20.37
N PRO A 65 -15.83 4.64 -19.06
CA PRO A 65 -17.11 5.13 -18.58
C PRO A 65 -17.31 6.65 -18.76
N SER A 66 -16.24 7.41 -18.98
CA SER A 66 -16.29 8.88 -19.11
C SER A 66 -16.13 9.37 -20.55
N GLY A 67 -15.85 8.47 -21.50
CA GLY A 67 -15.75 8.77 -22.93
C GLY A 67 -17.01 8.42 -23.71
N GLU A 68 -16.89 8.43 -25.03
CA GLU A 68 -17.97 8.04 -25.94
C GLU A 68 -18.40 6.58 -25.72
N GLN A 69 -19.67 6.39 -25.35
CA GLN A 69 -20.26 5.09 -25.02
C GLN A 69 -20.90 4.41 -26.24
N THR A 70 -20.35 4.61 -27.44
CA THR A 70 -20.91 4.11 -28.71
C THR A 70 -21.15 2.60 -28.72
N ASN A 71 -20.29 1.84 -28.05
CA ASN A 71 -20.36 0.37 -27.99
C ASN A 71 -20.67 -0.14 -26.57
N TYR A 72 -21.32 0.69 -25.75
CA TYR A 72 -21.85 0.22 -24.46
C TYR A 72 -23.13 -0.61 -24.70
N PRO A 73 -23.31 -1.77 -24.03
CA PRO A 73 -22.49 -2.37 -22.98
C PRO A 73 -21.43 -3.38 -23.47
N GLN A 74 -21.27 -3.60 -24.78
CA GLN A 74 -20.36 -4.59 -25.34
C GLN A 74 -18.91 -4.41 -24.87
N ASN A 75 -18.43 -3.16 -24.79
CA ASN A 75 -17.08 -2.84 -24.31
C ASN A 75 -16.84 -3.31 -22.87
N LEU A 76 -17.85 -3.23 -21.99
CA LEU A 76 -17.76 -3.70 -20.61
C LEU A 76 -17.60 -5.22 -20.57
N GLN A 77 -18.45 -5.94 -21.31
CA GLN A 77 -18.40 -7.40 -21.36
C GLN A 77 -17.07 -7.90 -21.91
N ASN A 78 -16.58 -7.29 -22.99
CA ASN A 78 -15.28 -7.60 -23.59
C ASN A 78 -14.13 -7.32 -22.61
N ALA A 79 -14.18 -6.19 -21.90
CA ALA A 79 -13.17 -5.86 -20.90
C ALA A 79 -13.15 -6.89 -19.75
N GLN A 80 -14.33 -7.28 -19.26
CA GLN A 80 -14.47 -8.29 -18.22
C GLN A 80 -13.96 -9.66 -18.69
N ALA A 81 -14.30 -10.09 -19.90
CA ALA A 81 -13.83 -11.34 -20.48
C ALA A 81 -12.29 -11.38 -20.56
N LYS A 82 -11.65 -10.27 -21.00
CA LYS A 82 -10.18 -10.14 -21.04
C LYS A 82 -9.57 -10.19 -19.64
N ILE A 83 -10.18 -9.56 -18.64
CA ILE A 83 -9.72 -9.61 -17.24
C ILE A 83 -9.82 -11.04 -16.70
N ASN A 84 -10.94 -11.72 -16.95
CA ASN A 84 -11.14 -13.10 -16.52
C ASN A 84 -10.13 -14.05 -17.18
N ALA A 85 -9.89 -13.89 -18.48
CA ALA A 85 -8.86 -14.65 -19.20
C ALA A 85 -7.45 -14.40 -18.64
N LYS A 86 -7.10 -13.14 -18.32
CA LYS A 86 -5.83 -12.79 -17.67
C LYS A 86 -5.70 -13.40 -16.27
N LYS A 87 -6.78 -13.43 -15.49
CA LYS A 87 -6.82 -14.07 -14.16
C LYS A 87 -6.70 -15.60 -14.26
N ALA A 88 -7.34 -16.22 -15.26
CA ALA A 88 -7.25 -17.65 -15.49
C ALA A 88 -5.86 -18.10 -16.00
N GLY A 89 -5.17 -17.24 -16.75
CA GLY A 89 -3.80 -17.45 -17.19
C GLY A 89 -2.72 -17.08 -16.17
N GLN A 90 -3.08 -16.45 -15.04
CA GLN A 90 -2.16 -16.24 -13.93
C GLN A 90 -2.09 -17.52 -13.11
N PRO A 91 -0.91 -18.17 -12.98
CA PRO A 91 -0.75 -19.24 -12.01
C PRO A 91 -1.11 -18.67 -10.64
N ALA A 92 -1.94 -19.39 -9.88
CA ALA A 92 -2.28 -19.01 -8.51
C ALA A 92 -0.98 -18.70 -7.76
N PRO A 93 -0.92 -17.62 -6.94
CA PRO A 93 0.26 -17.36 -6.13
C PRO A 93 0.51 -18.64 -5.33
N ALA A 94 1.61 -19.33 -5.65
CA ALA A 94 1.98 -20.57 -4.99
C ALA A 94 2.01 -20.26 -3.49
N SER A 95 1.06 -20.84 -2.75
CA SER A 95 1.09 -20.80 -1.29
C SER A 95 2.44 -21.35 -0.87
N ALA A 96 3.31 -20.46 -0.38
CA ALA A 96 4.54 -20.86 0.26
C ALA A 96 4.18 -21.70 1.51
N PRO A 97 4.88 -22.81 1.76
CA PRO A 97 4.60 -23.75 2.85
C PRO A 97 4.83 -23.15 4.24
#